data_AF-A0A9E3M4N9-F1
#
_entry.id   AF-A0A9E3M4N9-F1
#
_cell.length_a   1.000
_cell.length_b   1.000
_cell.length_c   1.000
_cell.angle_alpha   90.00
_cell.angle_beta   90.00
_cell.angle_gamma   90.00
#
_symmetry.space_group_name_H-M   'P 1'
#
loop_
_entity.id
_entity.type
_entity.pdbx_description
1 polymer ?
#
loop_
_entity_poly.entity_id
_entity_poly.type
_entity_poly.pdbx_seq_one_letter_code
_entity_poly.pdbx_strand_id
1 'polypeptide(L)'
;MTKRLYILSVMPLALALALAGGCAERKSPHDPAGDVHPADWMKSTSEDFHGRKIAAVGLISCGECHGEDYRGEDHGGTSCYQCHDGPSGHPEGYLLSSSANYHGDVVATEGTGGCTECHGEDYRGKEHGGTSCYYCHNGPSGHPREAVWLKYSVRFYGGGHNQATVTRGLEDCARCHGENFNGGTSGQSCNTCHPSESGHPATGFVDRGNAFHGDRYDTNGENYCAACHGADLRGGYTNVTCWDCHNGPSGHPDEGFLDPAHANFHGLEATIRGLDECATCHGADFSGGNTGRSCFECHDGPSGHPAAGWLQSGHEDFHAERLIATGLNYCAGCHGADFTG
;
A
#
# COMPACT_ATOMS: atom_id res chain seq x y z
N MET A 1 94.71 -2.53 21.25
CA MET A 1 93.69 -1.98 20.32
C MET A 1 93.37 -3.13 19.37
N THR A 2 92.20 -3.74 19.29
CA THR A 2 90.82 -3.23 19.35
C THR A 2 89.90 -4.43 19.60
N LYS A 3 89.20 -4.45 20.73
CA LYS A 3 87.98 -5.25 20.92
C LYS A 3 86.81 -4.33 20.57
N ARG A 4 86.03 -4.61 19.54
CA ARG A 4 84.69 -4.03 19.33
C ARG A 4 83.96 -4.70 18.16
N LEU A 5 82.64 -4.85 18.36
CA LEU A 5 81.58 -5.14 17.37
C LEU A 5 81.38 -6.59 16.91
N TYR A 6 80.58 -7.37 17.66
CA TYR A 6 79.81 -8.53 17.14
C TYR A 6 78.56 -8.81 18.01
N ILE A 7 77.79 -7.79 18.39
CA ILE A 7 76.57 -8.00 19.22
C ILE A 7 75.28 -7.43 18.60
N LEU A 8 75.34 -6.64 17.51
CA LEU A 8 74.16 -5.90 17.03
C LEU A 8 73.36 -6.54 15.88
N SER A 9 73.73 -7.73 15.38
CA SER A 9 73.08 -8.33 14.19
C SER A 9 72.21 -9.56 14.46
N VAL A 10 72.11 -10.06 15.70
CA VAL A 10 71.32 -11.28 16.01
C VAL A 10 69.93 -10.97 16.61
N MET A 11 69.72 -9.73 17.08
CA MET A 11 68.49 -9.35 17.78
C MET A 11 67.21 -9.24 16.90
N PRO A 12 67.24 -8.80 15.63
CA PRO A 12 66.00 -8.71 14.85
C PRO A 12 65.49 -10.08 14.35
N LEU A 13 66.35 -11.10 14.26
CA LEU A 13 65.94 -12.45 13.82
C LEU A 13 65.28 -13.24 14.96
N ALA A 14 65.74 -13.06 16.20
CA ALA A 14 65.13 -13.72 17.37
C ALA A 14 63.74 -13.16 17.69
N LEU A 15 63.49 -11.87 17.45
CA LEU A 15 62.17 -11.26 17.67
C LEU A 15 61.16 -11.65 16.57
N ALA A 16 61.62 -11.86 15.33
CA ALA A 16 60.78 -12.39 14.25
C ALA A 16 60.38 -13.87 14.47
N LEU A 17 61.28 -14.69 15.05
CA LEU A 17 60.94 -16.08 15.42
C LEU A 17 60.01 -16.16 16.64
N ALA A 18 60.13 -15.23 17.60
CA ALA A 18 59.24 -15.20 18.77
C ALA A 18 57.80 -14.78 18.44
N LEU A 19 57.60 -13.99 17.38
CA LEU A 19 56.27 -13.60 16.90
C LEU A 19 55.60 -14.66 16.00
N ALA A 20 56.37 -15.61 15.45
CA ALA A 20 55.84 -16.73 14.67
C ALA A 20 55.42 -17.94 15.52
N GLY A 21 55.93 -18.06 16.75
CA GLY A 21 55.60 -19.17 17.67
C GLY A 21 54.31 -19.00 18.49
N GLY A 22 53.55 -17.92 18.26
CA GLY A 22 52.33 -17.58 19.01
C GLY A 22 51.01 -17.96 18.32
N CYS A 23 51.04 -18.60 17.15
CA CYS A 23 49.84 -19.24 16.62
C CYS A 23 49.60 -20.49 17.46
N ALA A 24 48.81 -20.32 18.52
CA ALA A 24 48.34 -21.37 19.39
C ALA A 24 48.00 -22.61 18.56
N GLU A 25 48.57 -23.75 18.93
CA GLU A 25 48.13 -25.05 18.45
C GLU A 25 46.61 -25.10 18.64
N ARG A 26 45.90 -25.03 17.51
CA ARG A 26 44.47 -25.25 17.46
C ARG A 26 44.30 -26.65 18.02
N LYS A 27 43.83 -26.76 19.27
CA LYS A 27 43.56 -28.06 19.88
C LYS A 27 42.76 -28.85 18.85
N SER A 28 43.31 -30.00 18.44
CA SER A 28 42.59 -30.89 17.55
C SER A 28 41.21 -31.14 18.16
N PRO A 29 40.10 -31.02 17.40
CA PRO A 29 38.74 -31.25 17.92
C PRO A 29 38.52 -32.67 18.48
N HIS A 30 39.55 -33.53 18.46
CA HIS A 30 39.58 -34.87 19.03
C HIS A 30 40.37 -34.92 20.35
N ASP A 31 40.31 -33.88 21.18
CA ASP A 31 40.63 -34.02 22.61
C ASP A 31 39.41 -34.68 23.29
N PRO A 32 39.43 -35.98 23.62
CA PRO A 32 38.25 -36.71 24.14
C PRO A 32 37.81 -36.24 25.54
N ALA A 33 38.48 -35.23 26.11
CA ALA A 33 38.14 -34.61 27.38
C ALA A 33 37.37 -33.28 27.23
N GLY A 34 37.09 -32.80 26.01
CA GLY A 34 36.42 -31.52 25.78
C GLY A 34 35.41 -31.60 24.65
N ASP A 35 34.21 -32.10 24.95
CA ASP A 35 33.06 -31.85 24.09
C ASP A 35 32.93 -30.34 23.88
N VAL A 36 33.10 -29.89 22.64
CA VAL A 36 33.02 -28.47 22.25
C VAL A 36 31.61 -27.91 22.39
N HIS A 37 30.63 -28.80 22.55
CA HIS A 37 29.22 -28.49 22.73
C HIS A 37 28.66 -29.25 23.96
N PRO A 38 27.80 -28.65 24.78
CA PRO A 38 27.12 -29.35 25.87
C PRO A 38 26.28 -30.54 25.39
N ALA A 39 26.06 -31.53 26.26
CA ALA A 39 25.29 -32.73 25.92
C ALA A 39 23.85 -32.44 25.42
N ASP A 40 23.28 -31.30 25.84
CA ASP A 40 21.92 -30.89 25.48
C ASP A 40 21.86 -29.88 24.32
N TRP A 41 22.95 -29.70 23.57
CA TRP A 41 23.10 -28.74 22.47
C TRP A 41 22.02 -28.87 21.37
N MET A 42 21.47 -30.07 21.16
CA MET A 42 20.44 -30.34 20.15
C MET A 42 19.00 -30.24 20.68
N LYS A 43 18.79 -30.05 21.99
CA LYS A 43 17.44 -30.00 22.58
C LYS A 43 16.92 -28.57 22.58
N SER A 44 15.88 -28.27 21.81
CA SER A 44 15.32 -26.91 21.69
C SER A 44 14.84 -26.30 23.01
N THR A 45 14.49 -27.14 23.99
CA THR A 45 14.08 -26.71 25.33
C THR A 45 15.26 -26.46 26.28
N SER A 46 16.49 -26.75 25.87
CA SER A 46 17.69 -26.55 26.68
C SER A 46 18.16 -25.09 26.65
N GLU A 47 18.70 -24.61 27.77
CA GLU A 47 19.40 -23.32 27.81
C GLU A 47 20.65 -23.32 26.92
N ASP A 48 21.25 -24.51 26.73
CA ASP A 48 22.42 -24.74 25.87
C ASP A 48 22.05 -25.05 24.42
N PHE A 49 20.79 -24.87 24.00
CA PHE A 49 20.38 -25.14 22.63
C PHE A 49 21.20 -24.33 21.60
N HIS A 50 21.70 -25.00 20.55
CA HIS A 50 22.54 -24.38 19.53
C HIS A 50 21.88 -23.19 18.84
N GLY A 51 20.57 -23.24 18.58
CA GLY A 51 19.83 -22.11 18.00
C GLY A 51 19.90 -20.86 18.87
N ARG A 52 19.85 -21.01 20.20
CA ARG A 52 20.02 -19.88 21.15
C ARG A 52 21.43 -19.34 21.11
N LYS A 53 22.43 -20.23 21.02
CA LYS A 53 23.83 -19.80 20.94
C LYS A 53 24.11 -19.06 19.62
N ILE A 54 23.67 -19.59 18.49
CA ILE A 54 23.79 -18.95 17.17
C ILE A 54 23.09 -17.58 17.17
N ALA A 55 21.89 -17.46 17.76
CA ALA A 55 21.20 -16.18 17.88
C ALA A 55 21.96 -15.16 18.77
N ALA A 56 22.75 -15.65 19.73
CA ALA A 56 23.48 -14.83 20.70
C ALA A 56 24.91 -14.46 20.29
N VAL A 57 25.54 -15.18 19.36
CA VAL A 57 26.93 -14.88 18.92
C VAL A 57 27.09 -14.76 17.41
N GLY A 58 26.04 -15.08 16.63
CA GLY A 58 26.08 -15.15 15.17
C GLY A 58 26.84 -16.37 14.65
N LEU A 59 26.67 -16.64 13.35
CA LEU A 59 27.29 -17.80 12.68
C LEU A 59 28.79 -17.65 12.45
N ILE A 60 29.29 -16.41 12.32
CA ILE A 60 30.68 -16.15 11.88
C ILE A 60 31.69 -16.90 12.77
N SER A 61 31.48 -16.93 14.07
CA SER A 61 32.36 -17.63 15.02
C SER A 61 32.34 -19.16 14.85
N CYS A 62 31.27 -19.72 14.32
CA CYS A 62 31.12 -21.16 14.09
C CYS A 62 31.87 -21.62 12.84
N GLY A 63 32.02 -20.74 11.83
CA GLY A 63 32.67 -21.07 10.57
C GLY A 63 34.14 -21.44 10.71
N GLU A 64 34.78 -20.97 11.79
CA GLU A 64 36.13 -21.37 12.16
C GLU A 64 36.27 -22.90 12.30
N CYS A 65 35.29 -23.57 12.91
CA CYS A 65 35.31 -25.01 13.15
C CYS A 65 34.48 -25.80 12.12
N HIS A 66 33.45 -25.20 11.55
CA HIS A 66 32.49 -25.87 10.67
C HIS A 66 32.69 -25.56 9.17
N GLY A 67 33.71 -24.78 8.82
CA GLY A 67 33.96 -24.29 7.46
C GLY A 67 33.24 -22.97 7.20
N GLU A 68 33.78 -22.13 6.31
CA GLU A 68 33.18 -20.83 5.96
C GLU A 68 31.77 -20.97 5.36
N ASP A 69 31.51 -22.11 4.72
CA ASP A 69 30.21 -22.46 4.17
C ASP A 69 29.38 -23.34 5.11
N TYR A 70 29.87 -23.66 6.31
CA TYR A 70 29.20 -24.49 7.33
C TYR A 70 28.85 -25.91 6.88
N ARG A 71 29.52 -26.43 5.84
CA ARG A 71 29.27 -27.80 5.35
C ARG A 71 30.01 -28.88 6.12
N GLY A 72 30.95 -28.51 7.01
CA GLY A 72 31.63 -29.43 7.92
C GLY A 72 32.79 -30.22 7.32
N GLU A 73 33.25 -29.87 6.12
CA GLU A 73 34.04 -30.78 5.27
C GLU A 73 35.53 -30.91 5.69
N ASP A 74 36.12 -29.89 6.33
CA ASP A 74 37.58 -29.87 6.57
C ASP A 74 38.04 -30.24 7.99
N HIS A 75 37.13 -30.30 8.97
CA HIS A 75 37.49 -30.45 10.40
C HIS A 75 36.66 -31.49 11.17
N GLY A 76 35.90 -32.34 10.48
CA GLY A 76 35.02 -33.33 11.14
C GLY A 76 33.85 -32.69 11.89
N GLY A 77 33.52 -31.43 11.57
CA GLY A 77 32.36 -30.73 12.11
C GLY A 77 31.06 -31.26 11.50
N THR A 78 30.00 -31.31 12.29
CA THR A 78 28.64 -31.55 11.77
C THR A 78 28.25 -30.43 10.80
N SER A 79 27.72 -30.80 9.64
CA SER A 79 27.23 -29.86 8.64
C SER A 79 25.91 -29.25 9.11
N CYS A 80 25.75 -27.92 9.04
CA CYS A 80 24.43 -27.32 9.26
C CYS A 80 23.40 -27.86 8.24
N TYR A 81 23.87 -28.22 7.04
CA TYR A 81 23.07 -28.74 5.94
C TYR A 81 22.58 -30.18 6.13
N GLN A 82 23.10 -30.91 7.12
CA GLN A 82 22.58 -32.23 7.46
C GLN A 82 21.23 -32.17 8.17
N CYS A 83 20.90 -31.03 8.79
CA CYS A 83 19.66 -30.87 9.57
C CYS A 83 18.81 -29.68 9.11
N HIS A 84 19.39 -28.69 8.43
CA HIS A 84 18.70 -27.48 7.99
C HIS A 84 19.00 -27.19 6.51
N ASP A 85 18.08 -26.56 5.79
CA ASP A 85 18.32 -26.08 4.41
C ASP A 85 19.12 -24.76 4.36
N GLY A 86 20.09 -24.61 5.28
CA GLY A 86 20.96 -23.44 5.37
C GLY A 86 21.49 -23.21 6.79
N PRO A 87 22.64 -22.51 6.93
CA PRO A 87 23.27 -22.28 8.22
C PRO A 87 22.53 -21.23 9.05
N SER A 88 21.79 -20.31 8.43
CA SER A 88 21.05 -19.22 9.08
C SER A 88 19.75 -19.64 9.76
N GLY A 89 19.42 -20.94 9.75
CA GLY A 89 18.14 -21.46 10.22
C GLY A 89 16.98 -21.19 9.26
N HIS A 90 17.24 -20.57 8.11
CA HIS A 90 16.25 -20.33 7.06
C HIS A 90 16.65 -21.06 5.77
N PRO A 91 15.69 -21.58 4.99
CA PRO A 91 15.95 -22.23 3.71
C PRO A 91 16.47 -21.26 2.64
N GLU A 92 17.07 -21.80 1.57
CA GLU A 92 17.49 -20.99 0.43
C GLU A 92 16.31 -20.24 -0.21
N GLY A 93 16.56 -18.98 -0.60
CA GLY A 93 15.55 -18.11 -1.21
C GLY A 93 14.56 -17.47 -0.22
N TYR A 94 14.78 -17.57 1.10
CA TYR A 94 13.89 -17.02 2.13
C TYR A 94 13.57 -15.52 1.96
N LEU A 95 14.49 -14.74 1.38
CA LEU A 95 14.29 -13.31 1.12
C LEU A 95 13.78 -12.98 -0.29
N LEU A 96 13.65 -13.98 -1.18
CA LEU A 96 13.24 -13.78 -2.57
C LEU A 96 11.73 -14.03 -2.70
N SER A 97 10.97 -13.01 -3.10
CA SER A 97 9.49 -13.11 -3.24
C SER A 97 9.02 -14.09 -4.31
N SER A 98 9.90 -14.54 -5.19
CA SER A 98 9.63 -15.58 -6.19
C SER A 98 9.95 -17.00 -5.71
N SER A 99 10.54 -17.14 -4.52
CA SER A 99 10.89 -18.45 -3.96
C SER A 99 9.69 -19.11 -3.30
N ALA A 100 9.57 -20.43 -3.41
CA ALA A 100 8.61 -21.22 -2.63
C ALA A 100 8.87 -21.14 -1.11
N ASN A 101 10.06 -20.71 -0.71
CA ASN A 101 10.46 -20.55 0.67
C ASN A 101 10.37 -19.09 1.14
N TYR A 102 9.71 -18.20 0.41
CA TYR A 102 9.66 -16.78 0.75
C TYR A 102 9.11 -16.56 2.17
N HIS A 103 9.82 -15.79 2.98
CA HIS A 103 9.47 -15.55 4.38
C HIS A 103 8.10 -14.91 4.56
N GLY A 104 7.61 -14.16 3.56
CA GLY A 104 6.26 -13.61 3.60
C GLY A 104 5.19 -14.70 3.65
N ASP A 105 5.40 -15.81 2.95
CA ASP A 105 4.45 -16.95 2.95
C ASP A 105 4.55 -17.77 4.24
N VAL A 106 5.76 -17.91 4.80
CA VAL A 106 5.98 -18.53 6.11
C VAL A 106 5.31 -17.70 7.21
N VAL A 107 5.52 -16.38 7.23
CA VAL A 107 4.87 -15.46 8.18
C VAL A 107 3.35 -15.46 8.00
N ALA A 108 2.85 -15.52 6.76
CA ALA A 108 1.41 -15.59 6.51
C ALA A 108 0.78 -16.87 7.10
N THR A 109 1.50 -18.00 7.01
CA THR A 109 1.02 -19.32 7.45
C THR A 109 1.21 -19.55 8.95
N GLU A 110 2.38 -19.22 9.47
CA GLU A 110 2.81 -19.57 10.84
C GLU A 110 2.72 -18.39 11.81
N GLY A 111 2.50 -17.18 11.29
CA GLY A 111 2.60 -15.94 12.05
C GLY A 111 4.05 -15.58 12.40
N THR A 112 4.22 -14.53 13.21
CA THR A 112 5.55 -14.05 13.62
C THR A 112 5.99 -14.60 14.99
N GLY A 113 5.16 -15.40 15.65
CA GLY A 113 5.39 -15.85 17.03
C GLY A 113 6.65 -16.69 17.18
N GLY A 114 6.93 -17.61 16.25
CA GLY A 114 8.15 -18.43 16.27
C GLY A 114 9.44 -17.63 16.06
N CYS A 115 9.36 -16.45 15.45
CA CYS A 115 10.55 -15.67 15.12
C CYS A 115 11.13 -14.92 16.33
N THR A 116 10.35 -14.65 17.38
CA THR A 116 10.82 -13.86 18.54
C THR A 116 11.92 -14.55 19.33
N GLU A 117 11.98 -15.89 19.27
CA GLU A 117 13.03 -16.67 19.92
C GLU A 117 14.42 -16.33 19.37
N CYS A 118 14.53 -15.95 18.09
CA CYS A 118 15.79 -15.58 17.45
C CYS A 118 15.92 -14.08 17.18
N HIS A 119 14.81 -13.38 16.86
CA HIS A 119 14.81 -11.99 16.41
C HIS A 119 14.38 -10.97 17.48
N GLY A 120 14.13 -11.42 18.72
CA GLY A 120 13.69 -10.58 19.84
C GLY A 120 12.17 -10.38 19.84
N GLU A 121 11.60 -10.09 21.02
CA GLU A 121 10.16 -9.90 21.19
C GLU A 121 9.59 -8.72 20.40
N ASP A 122 10.43 -7.71 20.13
CA ASP A 122 10.06 -6.53 19.34
C ASP A 122 10.50 -6.63 17.88
N TYR A 123 11.04 -7.77 17.44
CA TYR A 123 11.54 -8.02 16.08
C TYR A 123 12.61 -7.05 15.59
N ARG A 124 13.29 -6.34 16.51
CA ARG A 124 14.38 -5.42 16.16
C ARG A 124 15.73 -6.10 16.02
N GLY A 125 15.76 -7.42 16.19
CA GLY A 125 16.99 -8.19 16.28
C GLY A 125 17.48 -8.27 17.73
N LYS A 126 18.14 -9.37 18.08
CA LYS A 126 18.95 -9.46 19.30
C LYS A 126 20.31 -8.81 19.04
N GLU A 127 20.96 -8.34 20.12
CA GLU A 127 22.23 -7.59 20.10
C GLU A 127 23.34 -8.23 19.24
N HIS A 128 23.27 -9.54 18.98
CA HIS A 128 24.35 -10.31 18.37
C HIS A 128 23.93 -11.35 17.30
N GLY A 129 22.77 -11.23 16.64
CA GLY A 129 22.47 -12.21 15.58
C GLY A 129 21.13 -12.15 14.86
N GLY A 130 20.16 -11.36 15.32
CA GLY A 130 18.86 -11.27 14.64
C GLY A 130 18.83 -10.15 13.61
N THR A 131 18.56 -10.44 12.34
CA THR A 131 18.17 -9.40 11.38
C THR A 131 16.86 -8.76 11.86
N SER A 132 16.86 -7.43 11.95
CA SER A 132 15.67 -6.66 12.30
C SER A 132 14.65 -6.70 11.16
N CYS A 133 13.39 -7.04 11.45
CA CYS A 133 12.30 -6.84 10.49
C CYS A 133 12.22 -5.36 10.07
N TYR A 134 12.64 -4.45 10.96
CA TYR A 134 12.64 -3.01 10.74
C TYR A 134 13.71 -2.52 9.76
N TYR A 135 14.65 -3.39 9.37
CA TYR A 135 15.63 -3.03 8.35
C TYR A 135 14.99 -2.92 6.96
N CYS A 136 14.03 -3.79 6.66
CA CYS A 136 13.34 -3.84 5.38
C CYS A 136 11.88 -3.37 5.44
N HIS A 137 11.23 -3.50 6.59
CA HIS A 137 9.81 -3.20 6.78
C HIS A 137 9.61 -2.14 7.87
N ASN A 138 8.44 -1.50 7.91
CA ASN A 138 8.09 -0.56 9.00
C ASN A 138 7.41 -1.27 10.19
N GLY A 139 7.69 -2.56 10.36
CA GLY A 139 7.10 -3.45 11.36
C GLY A 139 7.14 -4.92 10.93
N PRO A 140 6.97 -5.86 11.87
CA PRO A 140 6.97 -7.29 11.58
C PRO A 140 5.75 -7.73 10.75
N SER A 141 4.65 -6.97 10.78
CA SER A 141 3.38 -7.29 10.10
C SER A 141 3.35 -6.89 8.61
N GLY A 142 4.45 -6.40 8.04
CA GLY A 142 4.49 -5.97 6.63
C GLY A 142 3.84 -4.61 6.32
N HIS A 143 3.28 -3.93 7.33
CA HIS A 143 2.76 -2.56 7.25
C HIS A 143 3.18 -1.71 8.48
N PRO A 144 3.15 -0.36 8.41
CA PRO A 144 3.46 0.53 9.54
C PRO A 144 2.49 0.35 10.72
N ARG A 145 2.85 0.91 11.89
CA ARG A 145 2.00 0.93 13.10
C ARG A 145 0.63 1.59 12.84
N GLU A 146 -0.43 1.03 13.44
CA GLU A 146 -1.86 1.37 13.23
C GLU A 146 -2.16 2.87 13.11
N ALA A 147 -1.57 3.69 13.99
CA ALA A 147 -1.87 5.12 14.06
C ALA A 147 -1.53 5.90 12.77
N VAL A 148 -0.65 5.36 11.93
CA VAL A 148 -0.27 5.94 10.62
C VAL A 148 -1.01 5.24 9.48
N TRP A 149 -1.28 3.94 9.58
CA TRP A 149 -1.88 3.12 8.52
C TRP A 149 -3.40 3.30 8.38
N LEU A 150 -4.10 3.48 9.51
CA LEU A 150 -5.56 3.60 9.55
C LEU A 150 -6.05 5.05 9.38
N LYS A 151 -5.15 6.05 9.44
CA LYS A 151 -5.55 7.45 9.26
C LYS A 151 -5.71 7.77 7.78
N TYR A 152 -6.92 8.22 7.42
CA TYR A 152 -7.21 8.99 6.20
C TYR A 152 -6.24 10.19 6.15
N SER A 153 -5.10 10.01 5.51
CA SER A 153 -4.25 11.14 5.15
C SER A 153 -3.96 11.06 3.66
N VAL A 154 -4.85 11.70 2.89
CA VAL A 154 -4.66 12.09 1.48
C VAL A 154 -3.46 13.02 1.27
N ARG A 155 -2.56 13.16 2.25
CA ARG A 155 -1.47 14.15 2.25
C ARG A 155 -0.08 13.60 2.59
N PHE A 156 0.07 12.31 2.84
CA PHE A 156 1.40 11.71 2.95
C PHE A 156 1.67 10.79 1.76
N TYR A 157 2.78 11.05 1.09
CA TYR A 157 3.35 10.31 -0.04
C TYR A 157 3.79 8.87 0.31
N GLY A 158 3.05 8.17 1.17
CA GLY A 158 3.41 6.87 1.71
C GLY A 158 2.20 6.09 2.18
N GLY A 159 1.34 5.70 1.24
CA GLY A 159 0.40 4.58 1.30
C GLY A 159 -0.32 4.33 2.63
N GLY A 160 -1.55 4.83 2.76
CA GLY A 160 -2.50 4.29 3.73
C GLY A 160 -3.05 2.92 3.30
N HIS A 161 -3.83 2.26 4.16
CA HIS A 161 -4.37 0.92 3.85
C HIS A 161 -5.22 0.87 2.57
N ASN A 162 -5.88 1.98 2.21
CA ASN A 162 -6.61 2.12 0.96
C ASN A 162 -5.69 2.07 -0.27
N GLN A 163 -4.59 2.82 -0.26
CA GLN A 163 -3.62 2.77 -1.35
C GLN A 163 -2.93 1.40 -1.42
N ALA A 164 -2.68 0.77 -0.29
CA ALA A 164 -2.05 -0.55 -0.25
C ALA A 164 -2.95 -1.65 -0.81
N THR A 165 -4.24 -1.64 -0.45
CA THR A 165 -5.24 -2.56 -1.03
C THR A 165 -5.39 -2.33 -2.53
N VAL A 166 -5.29 -1.08 -2.99
CA VAL A 166 -5.28 -0.73 -4.42
C VAL A 166 -4.01 -1.21 -5.13
N THR A 167 -2.83 -0.97 -4.57
CA THR A 167 -1.55 -1.29 -5.23
C THR A 167 -1.25 -2.79 -5.22
N ARG A 168 -1.61 -3.50 -4.14
CA ARG A 168 -1.27 -4.92 -3.94
C ARG A 168 -2.43 -5.88 -4.23
N GLY A 169 -3.67 -5.37 -4.27
CA GLY A 169 -4.88 -6.18 -4.37
C GLY A 169 -5.30 -6.78 -3.03
N LEU A 170 -6.58 -7.14 -2.95
CA LEU A 170 -7.16 -7.80 -1.77
C LEU A 170 -6.63 -9.23 -1.59
N GLU A 171 -6.24 -9.91 -2.67
CA GLU A 171 -5.66 -11.26 -2.63
C GLU A 171 -4.35 -11.31 -1.84
N ASP A 172 -3.49 -10.30 -1.98
CA ASP A 172 -2.25 -10.19 -1.20
C ASP A 172 -2.55 -10.01 0.30
N CYS A 173 -3.60 -9.24 0.61
CA CYS A 173 -4.04 -8.99 1.98
C CYS A 173 -4.67 -10.24 2.62
N ALA A 174 -5.41 -11.03 1.84
CA ALA A 174 -6.10 -12.24 2.28
C ALA A 174 -5.13 -13.30 2.83
N ARG A 175 -3.86 -13.29 2.40
CA ARG A 175 -2.80 -14.18 2.92
C ARG A 175 -2.65 -14.10 4.44
N CYS A 176 -2.78 -12.90 5.00
CA CYS A 176 -2.64 -12.68 6.45
C CYS A 176 -3.99 -12.42 7.14
N HIS A 177 -4.94 -11.77 6.45
CA HIS A 177 -6.23 -11.37 7.03
C HIS A 177 -7.36 -12.39 6.82
N GLY A 178 -7.08 -13.49 6.12
CA GLY A 178 -8.05 -14.53 5.75
C GLY A 178 -8.83 -14.16 4.49
N GLU A 179 -9.36 -15.17 3.78
CA GLU A 179 -10.13 -14.99 2.53
C GLU A 179 -11.35 -14.08 2.70
N ASN A 180 -11.94 -14.06 3.90
CA ASN A 180 -13.09 -13.24 4.26
C ASN A 180 -12.71 -11.97 5.06
N PHE A 181 -11.41 -11.68 5.19
CA PHE A 181 -10.87 -10.54 5.90
C PHE A 181 -11.34 -10.43 7.38
N ASN A 182 -11.71 -11.56 8.00
CA ASN A 182 -12.11 -11.64 9.41
C ASN A 182 -10.92 -11.77 10.39
N GLY A 183 -9.72 -11.44 9.93
CA GLY A 183 -8.52 -11.34 10.76
C GLY A 183 -7.53 -12.46 10.56
N GLY A 184 -7.91 -13.60 9.97
CA GLY A 184 -6.97 -14.66 9.57
C GLY A 184 -5.90 -14.95 10.63
N THR A 185 -4.63 -14.97 10.22
CA THR A 185 -3.46 -15.10 11.10
C THR A 185 -3.03 -13.77 11.70
N SER A 186 -3.43 -12.62 11.14
CA SER A 186 -3.10 -11.29 11.67
C SER A 186 -3.90 -10.92 12.92
N GLY A 187 -5.03 -11.58 13.17
CA GLY A 187 -6.00 -11.25 14.21
C GLY A 187 -6.79 -9.96 13.97
N GLN A 188 -6.48 -9.19 12.92
CA GLN A 188 -7.13 -7.91 12.65
C GLN A 188 -8.12 -7.98 11.50
N SER A 189 -9.41 -7.87 11.85
CA SER A 189 -10.51 -7.92 10.88
C SER A 189 -10.78 -6.55 10.25
N CYS A 190 -10.88 -6.54 8.91
CA CYS A 190 -11.42 -5.41 8.15
C CYS A 190 -12.85 -5.08 8.61
N ASN A 191 -13.59 -6.08 9.07
CA ASN A 191 -14.99 -5.96 9.46
C ASN A 191 -15.23 -5.20 10.78
N THR A 192 -14.16 -4.92 11.52
CA THR A 192 -14.20 -3.98 12.65
C THR A 192 -14.58 -2.57 12.19
N CYS A 193 -14.17 -2.20 10.97
CA CYS A 193 -14.38 -0.86 10.41
C CYS A 193 -15.27 -0.87 9.15
N HIS A 194 -15.26 -1.95 8.37
CA HIS A 194 -16.02 -2.10 7.13
C HIS A 194 -17.10 -3.17 7.26
N PRO A 195 -18.40 -2.86 7.18
CA PRO A 195 -19.44 -3.89 7.33
C PRO A 195 -19.49 -4.92 6.18
N SER A 196 -18.64 -4.81 5.18
CA SER A 196 -18.53 -5.69 4.02
C SER A 196 -17.15 -5.61 3.35
N GLU A 197 -16.81 -6.64 2.58
CA GLU A 197 -15.54 -6.76 1.84
C GLU A 197 -15.39 -5.70 0.74
N SER A 198 -16.49 -5.21 0.15
CA SER A 198 -16.47 -4.24 -0.96
C SER A 198 -16.33 -2.79 -0.49
N GLY A 199 -16.29 -2.52 0.82
CA GLY A 199 -16.38 -1.17 1.38
C GLY A 199 -17.77 -0.52 1.23
N HIS A 200 -18.72 -1.21 0.59
CA HIS A 200 -20.10 -0.79 0.36
C HIS A 200 -21.10 -1.77 1.02
N PRO A 201 -22.18 -1.29 1.67
CA PRO A 201 -23.18 -2.17 2.24
C PRO A 201 -23.76 -3.16 1.21
N ALA A 202 -24.00 -4.40 1.63
CA ALA A 202 -24.48 -5.47 0.73
C ALA A 202 -25.91 -5.22 0.19
N THR A 203 -26.68 -4.34 0.84
CA THR A 203 -28.04 -3.94 0.43
C THR A 203 -28.20 -2.44 0.57
N GLY A 204 -29.11 -1.83 -0.18
CA GLY A 204 -29.37 -0.39 -0.11
C GLY A 204 -28.45 0.47 -0.98
N PHE A 205 -27.34 -0.07 -1.52
CA PHE A 205 -26.33 0.71 -2.22
C PHE A 205 -26.71 1.09 -3.66
N VAL A 206 -27.36 0.18 -4.40
CA VAL A 206 -27.74 0.41 -5.81
C VAL A 206 -29.24 0.70 -5.98
N ASP A 207 -30.06 0.25 -5.05
CA ASP A 207 -31.53 0.25 -5.08
C ASP A 207 -32.18 1.45 -4.36
N ARG A 208 -31.44 2.57 -4.20
CA ARG A 208 -31.88 3.79 -3.48
C ARG A 208 -32.38 3.52 -2.06
N GLY A 209 -31.76 2.58 -1.34
CA GLY A 209 -31.99 2.38 0.09
C GLY A 209 -31.20 3.38 0.95
N ASN A 210 -31.17 3.14 2.27
CA ASN A 210 -30.48 4.00 3.25
C ASN A 210 -28.96 4.15 3.07
N ALA A 211 -28.36 3.44 2.11
CA ALA A 211 -26.93 3.46 1.84
C ALA A 211 -26.63 3.78 0.37
N PHE A 212 -27.54 4.49 -0.30
CA PHE A 212 -27.46 4.72 -1.73
C PHE A 212 -26.11 5.34 -2.16
N HIS A 213 -25.54 4.81 -3.24
CA HIS A 213 -24.23 5.24 -3.73
C HIS A 213 -24.23 6.71 -4.19
N GLY A 214 -25.38 7.23 -4.66
CA GLY A 214 -25.52 8.66 -4.99
C GLY A 214 -25.28 9.55 -3.78
N ASP A 215 -25.90 9.27 -2.63
CA ASP A 215 -25.70 10.05 -1.40
C ASP A 215 -24.23 10.01 -0.94
N ARG A 216 -23.59 8.85 -1.11
CA ARG A 216 -22.18 8.66 -0.77
C ARG A 216 -21.26 9.38 -1.76
N TYR A 217 -21.60 9.39 -3.04
CA TYR A 217 -20.90 10.14 -4.08
C TYR A 217 -20.99 11.65 -3.81
N ASP A 218 -22.18 12.16 -3.50
CA ASP A 218 -22.40 13.57 -3.15
C ASP A 218 -21.59 13.99 -1.91
N THR A 219 -21.50 13.11 -0.91
CA THR A 219 -20.76 13.41 0.33
C THR A 219 -19.24 13.40 0.14
N ASN A 220 -18.71 12.46 -0.63
CA ASN A 220 -17.26 12.21 -0.69
C ASN A 220 -16.59 12.70 -1.98
N GLY A 221 -17.37 12.98 -3.02
CA GLY A 221 -16.94 13.40 -4.34
C GLY A 221 -16.29 12.29 -5.17
N GLU A 222 -16.07 12.62 -6.44
CA GLU A 222 -15.50 11.71 -7.46
C GLU A 222 -14.16 11.10 -7.05
N ASN A 223 -13.25 11.90 -6.51
CA ASN A 223 -11.90 11.47 -6.14
C ASN A 223 -11.89 10.35 -5.10
N TYR A 224 -12.89 10.31 -4.23
CA TYR A 224 -13.05 9.23 -3.26
C TYR A 224 -13.35 7.91 -3.97
N CYS A 225 -14.28 7.92 -4.91
CA CYS A 225 -14.68 6.75 -5.68
C CYS A 225 -13.58 6.29 -6.65
N ALA A 226 -12.88 7.25 -7.27
CA ALA A 226 -11.82 7.02 -8.24
C ALA A 226 -10.63 6.24 -7.68
N ALA A 227 -10.42 6.28 -6.36
CA ALA A 227 -9.40 5.48 -5.69
C ALA A 227 -9.57 3.97 -5.94
N CYS A 228 -10.81 3.48 -6.09
CA CYS A 228 -11.10 2.07 -6.32
C CYS A 228 -11.63 1.80 -7.74
N HIS A 229 -12.49 2.70 -8.26
CA HIS A 229 -13.18 2.54 -9.54
C HIS A 229 -12.40 3.10 -10.74
N GLY A 230 -11.19 3.62 -10.52
CA GLY A 230 -10.33 4.19 -11.55
C GLY A 230 -10.53 5.71 -11.69
N ALA A 231 -9.51 6.41 -12.19
CA ALA A 231 -9.56 7.86 -12.37
C ALA A 231 -10.66 8.31 -13.35
N ASP A 232 -11.06 7.42 -14.26
CA ASP A 232 -12.16 7.61 -15.19
C ASP A 232 -13.45 6.94 -14.71
N LEU A 233 -13.47 6.32 -13.53
CA LEU A 233 -14.59 5.57 -12.97
C LEU A 233 -15.11 4.42 -13.86
N ARG A 234 -14.31 3.94 -14.82
CA ARG A 234 -14.68 2.89 -15.79
C ARG A 234 -14.35 1.47 -15.33
N GLY A 235 -14.34 1.25 -14.03
CA GLY A 235 -14.15 -0.07 -13.45
C GLY A 235 -12.91 -0.18 -12.57
N GLY A 236 -11.82 0.49 -12.94
CA GLY A 236 -10.58 0.47 -12.18
C GLY A 236 -10.20 -0.94 -11.73
N TYR A 237 -9.97 -1.11 -10.42
CA TYR A 237 -9.65 -2.40 -9.82
C TYR A 237 -10.88 -3.26 -9.54
N THR A 238 -12.04 -2.63 -9.40
CA THR A 238 -13.29 -3.31 -9.06
C THR A 238 -13.98 -3.96 -10.26
N ASN A 239 -13.61 -3.56 -11.49
CA ASN A 239 -14.34 -3.82 -12.73
C ASN A 239 -15.82 -3.40 -12.71
N VAL A 240 -16.23 -2.57 -11.73
CA VAL A 240 -17.57 -2.00 -11.65
C VAL A 240 -17.52 -0.57 -12.17
N THR A 241 -18.18 -0.31 -13.29
CA THR A 241 -18.17 0.99 -13.97
C THR A 241 -19.46 1.76 -13.72
N CYS A 242 -19.35 3.08 -13.54
CA CYS A 242 -20.54 3.95 -13.51
C CYS A 242 -21.35 3.82 -14.82
N TRP A 243 -20.70 3.44 -15.92
CA TRP A 243 -21.28 3.39 -17.26
C TRP A 243 -22.22 2.22 -17.50
N ASP A 244 -22.22 1.21 -16.63
CA ASP A 244 -23.17 0.10 -16.76
C ASP A 244 -24.62 0.58 -16.55
N CYS A 245 -24.80 1.66 -15.78
CA CYS A 245 -26.10 2.23 -15.45
C CYS A 245 -26.26 3.71 -15.83
N HIS A 246 -25.17 4.48 -15.91
CA HIS A 246 -25.19 5.92 -16.17
C HIS A 246 -24.45 6.29 -17.47
N ASN A 247 -24.79 7.41 -18.10
CA ASN A 247 -24.02 7.95 -19.23
C ASN A 247 -22.92 8.93 -18.77
N GLY A 248 -22.31 8.65 -17.63
CA GLY A 248 -21.32 9.52 -16.99
C GLY A 248 -21.45 9.51 -15.46
N PRO A 249 -20.37 9.82 -14.72
CA PRO A 249 -20.37 9.74 -13.26
C PRO A 249 -20.97 10.98 -12.60
N SER A 250 -21.08 12.09 -13.33
CA SER A 250 -21.50 13.40 -12.81
C SER A 250 -23.03 13.58 -12.70
N GLY A 251 -23.81 12.56 -13.06
CA GLY A 251 -25.27 12.67 -13.22
C GLY A 251 -25.71 13.31 -14.54
N HIS A 252 -24.77 13.83 -15.34
CA HIS A 252 -25.00 14.35 -16.70
C HIS A 252 -24.37 13.43 -17.77
N PRO A 253 -24.84 13.47 -19.03
CA PRO A 253 -24.19 12.79 -20.13
C PRO A 253 -22.75 13.29 -20.38
N ASP A 254 -21.82 12.38 -20.62
CA ASP A 254 -20.40 12.74 -20.88
C ASP A 254 -20.19 13.47 -22.21
N GLU A 255 -21.02 13.18 -23.22
CA GLU A 255 -20.87 13.73 -24.57
C GLU A 255 -21.88 14.85 -24.84
N GLY A 256 -21.35 15.99 -25.27
CA GLY A 256 -22.12 17.11 -25.82
C GLY A 256 -22.90 17.94 -24.80
N PHE A 257 -22.72 17.73 -23.50
CA PHE A 257 -23.44 18.49 -22.46
C PHE A 257 -23.18 20.01 -22.51
N LEU A 258 -21.99 20.42 -22.96
CA LEU A 258 -21.64 21.84 -23.13
C LEU A 258 -21.73 22.32 -24.59
N ASP A 259 -22.13 21.48 -25.53
CA ASP A 259 -22.24 21.83 -26.96
C ASP A 259 -23.69 22.23 -27.32
N PRO A 260 -23.98 23.50 -27.63
CA PRO A 260 -25.33 23.96 -27.98
C PRO A 260 -25.96 23.29 -29.20
N ALA A 261 -25.16 22.63 -30.06
CA ALA A 261 -25.67 21.91 -31.22
C ALA A 261 -26.01 20.44 -30.92
N HIS A 262 -25.63 19.94 -29.74
CA HIS A 262 -25.80 18.54 -29.38
C HIS A 262 -27.14 18.27 -28.68
N ALA A 263 -27.70 17.08 -28.89
CA ALA A 263 -28.99 16.69 -28.32
C ALA A 263 -28.99 16.60 -26.78
N ASN A 264 -27.81 16.45 -26.17
CA ASN A 264 -27.62 16.39 -24.71
C ASN A 264 -27.25 17.75 -24.09
N PHE A 265 -27.34 18.85 -24.84
CA PHE A 265 -26.93 20.16 -24.35
C PHE A 265 -27.64 20.52 -23.03
N HIS A 266 -26.89 20.98 -22.03
CA HIS A 266 -27.45 21.27 -20.71
C HIS A 266 -28.55 22.34 -20.74
N GLY A 267 -28.53 23.25 -21.71
CA GLY A 267 -29.60 24.22 -21.91
C GLY A 267 -30.93 23.57 -22.32
N LEU A 268 -30.89 22.50 -23.13
CA LEU A 268 -32.09 21.70 -23.45
C LEU A 268 -32.62 20.99 -22.20
N GLU A 269 -31.72 20.36 -21.45
CA GLU A 269 -32.09 19.63 -20.22
C GLU A 269 -32.68 20.56 -19.15
N ALA A 270 -32.11 21.75 -18.96
CA ALA A 270 -32.61 22.76 -18.03
C ALA A 270 -34.03 23.23 -18.40
N THR A 271 -34.36 23.27 -19.70
CA THR A 271 -35.70 23.58 -20.19
C THR A 271 -36.68 22.43 -19.95
N ILE A 272 -36.29 21.21 -20.30
CA ILE A 272 -37.17 20.04 -20.22
C ILE A 272 -37.51 19.71 -18.75
N ARG A 273 -36.51 19.79 -17.86
CA ARG A 273 -36.62 19.38 -16.47
C ARG A 273 -36.96 20.54 -15.53
N GLY A 274 -36.70 21.77 -15.97
CA GLY A 274 -36.80 22.96 -15.15
C GLY A 274 -35.61 23.13 -14.19
N LEU A 275 -35.31 24.39 -13.85
CA LEU A 275 -34.19 24.73 -12.98
C LEU A 275 -34.33 24.19 -11.54
N ASP A 276 -35.56 23.93 -11.08
CA ASP A 276 -35.81 23.39 -9.75
C ASP A 276 -35.20 21.97 -9.58
N GLU A 277 -35.18 21.14 -10.63
CA GLU A 277 -34.50 19.85 -10.57
C GLU A 277 -32.98 20.03 -10.42
N CYS A 278 -32.40 20.97 -11.16
CA CYS A 278 -30.97 21.28 -11.11
C CYS A 278 -30.54 21.83 -9.72
N ALA A 279 -31.40 22.60 -9.07
CA ALA A 279 -31.15 23.18 -7.75
C ALA A 279 -30.93 22.14 -6.65
N THR A 280 -31.41 20.90 -6.84
CA THR A 280 -31.21 19.79 -5.90
C THR A 280 -29.72 19.50 -5.68
N CYS A 281 -28.90 19.63 -6.73
CA CYS A 281 -27.46 19.39 -6.67
C CYS A 281 -26.66 20.70 -6.73
N HIS A 282 -27.08 21.66 -7.58
CA HIS A 282 -26.35 22.91 -7.79
C HIS A 282 -26.68 24.03 -6.78
N GLY A 283 -27.55 23.73 -5.82
CA GLY A 283 -27.99 24.67 -4.77
C GLY A 283 -29.18 25.50 -5.23
N ALA A 284 -29.99 25.94 -4.26
CA ALA A 284 -31.20 26.76 -4.53
C ALA A 284 -30.88 28.10 -5.20
N ASP A 285 -29.65 28.59 -5.06
CA ASP A 285 -29.14 29.80 -5.70
C ASP A 285 -28.29 29.52 -6.93
N PHE A 286 -28.08 28.24 -7.31
CA PHE A 286 -27.24 27.80 -8.42
C PHE A 286 -25.76 28.19 -8.30
N SER A 287 -25.29 28.52 -7.10
CA SER A 287 -23.91 28.93 -6.83
C SER A 287 -22.93 27.77 -6.60
N GLY A 288 -23.38 26.54 -6.83
CA GLY A 288 -22.53 25.34 -6.84
C GLY A 288 -23.00 24.22 -5.92
N GLY A 289 -23.86 24.49 -4.95
CA GLY A 289 -24.49 23.46 -4.12
C GLY A 289 -23.52 22.39 -3.60
N ASN A 290 -23.89 21.11 -3.74
CA ASN A 290 -23.05 19.97 -3.37
C ASN A 290 -22.03 19.59 -4.47
N THR A 291 -22.25 20.00 -5.72
CA THR A 291 -21.36 19.68 -6.85
C THR A 291 -20.13 20.59 -6.92
N GLY A 292 -20.18 21.76 -6.29
CA GLY A 292 -19.19 22.83 -6.41
C GLY A 292 -19.18 23.52 -7.78
N ARG A 293 -20.13 23.22 -8.68
CA ARG A 293 -20.21 23.78 -10.04
C ARG A 293 -21.31 24.82 -10.14
N SER A 294 -20.91 26.08 -10.25
CA SER A 294 -21.82 27.23 -10.29
C SER A 294 -22.25 27.56 -11.71
N CYS A 295 -23.56 27.81 -11.92
CA CYS A 295 -24.06 28.33 -13.19
C CYS A 295 -23.42 29.69 -13.51
N PHE A 296 -22.98 30.43 -12.48
CA PHE A 296 -22.36 31.74 -12.62
C PHE A 296 -20.90 31.71 -13.07
N GLU A 297 -20.31 30.52 -13.28
CA GLU A 297 -19.01 30.40 -13.95
C GLU A 297 -19.10 30.78 -15.43
N CYS A 298 -20.29 30.64 -16.04
CA CYS A 298 -20.51 30.90 -17.46
C CYS A 298 -21.71 31.81 -17.76
N HIS A 299 -22.67 31.97 -16.84
CA HIS A 299 -23.88 32.75 -17.06
C HIS A 299 -24.07 33.85 -16.01
N ASP A 300 -24.67 34.98 -16.41
CA ASP A 300 -25.03 36.05 -15.47
C ASP A 300 -26.31 35.74 -14.67
N GLY A 301 -26.92 34.57 -14.90
CA GLY A 301 -28.13 34.09 -14.25
C GLY A 301 -28.40 32.62 -14.60
N PRO A 302 -29.14 31.87 -13.76
CA PRO A 302 -29.38 30.44 -13.97
C PRO A 302 -30.25 30.13 -15.20
N SER A 303 -31.00 31.12 -15.72
CA SER A 303 -31.81 30.97 -16.93
C SER A 303 -31.01 31.10 -18.25
N GLY A 304 -29.72 31.45 -18.18
CA GLY A 304 -28.90 31.73 -19.35
C GLY A 304 -29.23 33.03 -20.10
N HIS A 305 -30.31 33.73 -19.73
CA HIS A 305 -30.64 35.06 -20.25
C HIS A 305 -29.98 36.18 -19.41
N PRO A 306 -29.57 37.30 -20.04
CA PRO A 306 -29.19 38.52 -19.32
C PRO A 306 -30.31 39.01 -18.41
N ALA A 307 -29.98 39.37 -17.17
CA ALA A 307 -30.99 39.81 -16.18
C ALA A 307 -31.56 41.21 -16.47
N ALA A 308 -30.79 42.09 -17.12
CA ALA A 308 -31.20 43.45 -17.49
C ALA A 308 -31.44 43.54 -19.00
N GLY A 309 -32.44 44.33 -19.41
CA GLY A 309 -32.63 44.68 -20.82
C GLY A 309 -33.22 43.61 -21.74
N TRP A 310 -33.20 42.33 -21.36
CA TRP A 310 -33.64 41.20 -22.20
C TRP A 310 -35.07 41.32 -22.76
N LEU A 311 -36.00 41.87 -21.98
CA LEU A 311 -37.39 42.12 -22.41
C LEU A 311 -37.67 43.58 -22.77
N GLN A 312 -36.65 44.44 -22.81
CA GLN A 312 -36.81 45.87 -23.06
C GLN A 312 -36.46 46.22 -24.50
N SER A 313 -37.48 46.51 -25.32
CA SER A 313 -37.28 46.94 -26.70
C SER A 313 -36.34 48.15 -26.79
N GLY A 314 -35.27 48.04 -27.58
CA GLY A 314 -34.27 49.08 -27.78
C GLY A 314 -33.07 49.03 -26.82
N HIS A 315 -33.04 48.08 -25.88
CA HIS A 315 -31.83 47.76 -25.11
C HIS A 315 -30.87 46.89 -25.95
N GLU A 316 -29.55 47.00 -25.73
CA GLU A 316 -28.55 46.23 -26.48
C GLU A 316 -28.70 44.71 -26.28
N ASP A 317 -29.09 44.30 -25.07
CA ASP A 317 -29.41 42.91 -24.72
C ASP A 317 -30.85 42.48 -25.05
N PHE A 318 -31.64 43.26 -25.80
CA PHE A 318 -33.02 42.87 -26.10
C PHE A 318 -33.07 41.52 -26.84
N HIS A 319 -33.94 40.59 -26.40
CA HIS A 319 -33.97 39.23 -26.93
C HIS A 319 -34.19 39.16 -28.45
N ALA A 320 -34.86 40.16 -29.04
CA ALA A 320 -35.02 40.21 -30.50
C ALA A 320 -33.69 40.44 -31.23
N GLU A 321 -32.77 41.23 -30.66
CA GLU A 321 -31.43 41.41 -31.23
C GLU A 321 -30.63 40.10 -31.17
N ARG A 322 -30.76 39.37 -30.05
CA ARG A 322 -30.18 38.03 -29.91
C ARG A 322 -30.77 37.05 -30.92
N LEU A 323 -32.10 37.05 -31.07
CA LEU A 323 -32.81 36.23 -32.05
C LEU A 323 -32.38 36.55 -33.50
N ILE A 324 -32.16 37.82 -33.82
CA ILE A 324 -31.63 38.23 -35.13
C ILE A 324 -30.20 37.70 -35.33
N ALA A 325 -29.36 37.76 -34.30
CA ALA A 325 -27.97 37.33 -34.37
C ALA A 325 -27.79 35.81 -34.43
N THR A 326 -28.59 35.04 -33.70
CA THR A 326 -28.40 33.59 -33.53
C THR A 326 -29.46 32.75 -34.27
N GLY A 327 -30.56 33.36 -34.69
CA GLY A 327 -31.67 32.70 -35.38
C GLY A 327 -32.57 31.86 -34.47
N LEU A 328 -33.74 31.49 -35.00
CA LEU A 328 -34.75 30.70 -34.28
C LEU A 328 -34.24 29.33 -33.81
N ASN A 329 -33.29 28.72 -34.53
CA ASN A 329 -32.74 27.42 -34.15
C ASN A 329 -31.97 27.47 -32.82
N TYR A 330 -31.31 28.60 -32.53
CA TYR A 330 -30.63 28.79 -31.24
C TYR A 330 -31.63 28.84 -30.08
N CYS A 331 -32.75 29.55 -30.28
CA CYS A 331 -33.81 29.65 -29.28
C CYS A 331 -34.57 28.32 -29.13
N ALA A 332 -34.80 27.59 -30.23
CA ALA A 332 -35.44 26.27 -30.19
C ALA A 332 -34.61 25.24 -29.41
N GLY A 333 -33.28 25.43 -29.37
CA GLY A 333 -32.37 24.69 -28.50
C GLY A 333 -32.59 24.91 -27.01
N CYS A 334 -33.38 25.89 -26.57
CA CYS A 334 -33.72 26.10 -25.16
C CYS A 334 -35.23 26.24 -24.93
N HIS A 335 -36.08 26.21 -25.94
CA HIS A 335 -37.52 26.42 -25.78
C HIS A 335 -38.38 25.40 -26.54
N GLY A 336 -37.77 24.36 -27.11
CA GLY A 336 -38.46 23.42 -27.98
C GLY A 336 -38.81 24.02 -29.34
N ALA A 337 -39.33 23.19 -30.25
CA ALA A 337 -39.64 23.60 -31.62
C ALA A 337 -40.81 24.59 -31.72
N ASP A 338 -41.64 24.67 -30.68
CA ASP A 338 -42.79 25.57 -30.53
C ASP A 338 -42.53 26.78 -29.62
N PHE A 339 -41.31 26.90 -29.09
CA PHE A 339 -40.86 27.99 -28.22
C PHE A 339 -41.61 28.13 -26.88
N THR A 340 -42.31 27.09 -26.42
CA THR A 340 -43.05 27.15 -25.16
C THR A 340 -42.24 26.69 -23.95
N GLY A 341 -41.07 26.09 -24.17
CA GLY A 341 -40.32 25.36 -23.13
C GLY A 341 -40.86 23.95 -22.99
#